data_AF-A0A126ZUU3-F1
#
_entry.id   AF-A0A126ZUU3-F1
#
_cell.length_a   1.000
_cell.length_b   1.000
_cell.length_c   1.000
_cell.angle_alpha   90.00
_cell.angle_beta   90.00
_cell.angle_gamma   90.00
#
_symmetry.space_group_name_H-M   'P 1'
#
loop_
_entity.id
_entity.type
_entity.pdbx_description
1 polymer ?
#
loop_
_entity_poly.entity_id
_entity_poly.type
_entity_poly.pdbx_seq_one_letter_code
_entity_poly.pdbx_strand_id
1 'polypeptide(L)'
;MAPLPAFKRSRVAPSAVVICLLGIGGLSAVVAAPSVPASVVREAAPAPDPAAEQHTLAQLAHEAADQRVAQIVESARAEESRQRAAQEAAAQQAAAQQAQRQAAAQAQAAHTQPAQVAAAPPAAVPPAPAPAQPPSAFIPVVGAGGQASVDACQGPVRFTPVTVSISIAEHDLCGGWNRMSWIQPGTKVTVQGYGTFTASARMVVPKGAGEGVLGGFAGGYPPIFLQTCIPGTSQMLLIALR
;
A
#
# COMPACT_ATOMS: atom_id res chain seq x y z
N MET A 1 -30.73 -20.48 -3.54
CA MET A 1 -31.02 -19.03 -3.69
C MET A 1 -30.69 -18.37 -2.37
N ALA A 2 -29.53 -17.70 -2.27
CA ALA A 2 -29.10 -17.01 -1.06
C ALA A 2 -29.52 -15.53 -1.12
N PRO A 3 -29.91 -14.89 0.00
CA PRO A 3 -30.36 -13.51 0.00
C PRO A 3 -29.19 -12.53 -0.18
N LEU A 4 -29.40 -11.50 -0.99
CA LEU A 4 -28.46 -10.39 -1.20
C LEU A 4 -28.43 -9.47 0.03
N PRO A 5 -27.25 -8.90 0.39
CA PRO A 5 -27.14 -7.99 1.52
C PRO A 5 -27.74 -6.61 1.21
N ALA A 6 -28.46 -6.07 2.20
CA ALA A 6 -29.10 -4.76 2.16
C ALA A 6 -28.06 -3.62 2.25
N PHE A 7 -28.04 -2.74 1.26
CA PHE A 7 -27.24 -1.52 1.28
C PHE A 7 -27.88 -0.47 2.21
N LYS A 8 -27.19 -0.14 3.31
CA LYS A 8 -27.48 1.05 4.12
C LYS A 8 -27.02 2.29 3.37
N ARG A 9 -27.97 3.13 2.95
CA ARG A 9 -27.70 4.49 2.45
C ARG A 9 -27.42 5.42 3.63
N SER A 10 -26.15 5.81 3.82
CA SER A 10 -25.81 6.91 4.71
C SER A 10 -26.21 8.24 4.06
N ARG A 11 -27.16 8.92 4.69
CA ARG A 11 -27.47 10.33 4.39
C ARG A 11 -26.44 11.19 5.11
N VAL A 12 -25.59 11.88 4.36
CA VAL A 12 -24.75 12.95 4.91
C VAL A 12 -25.49 14.27 4.68
N ALA A 13 -25.69 15.01 5.77
CA ALA A 13 -26.42 16.27 5.81
C ALA A 13 -25.62 17.41 5.15
N PRO A 14 -26.29 18.42 4.54
CA PRO A 14 -25.61 19.62 4.08
C PRO A 14 -25.32 20.55 5.27
N SER A 15 -24.05 20.89 5.45
CA SER A 15 -23.62 21.93 6.39
C SER A 15 -24.03 23.31 5.87
N ALA A 16 -24.77 24.04 6.69
CA ALA A 16 -25.20 25.41 6.46
C ALA A 16 -23.99 26.37 6.52
N VAL A 17 -23.85 27.21 5.49
CA VAL A 17 -22.92 28.35 5.50
C VAL A 17 -23.60 29.51 6.21
N VAL A 18 -23.05 29.92 7.36
CA VAL A 18 -23.42 31.14 8.08
C VAL A 18 -22.65 32.30 7.48
N ILE A 19 -23.35 33.20 6.78
CA ILE A 19 -22.83 34.48 6.32
C ILE A 19 -23.04 35.49 7.45
N CYS A 20 -21.97 35.87 8.14
CA CYS A 20 -21.97 36.96 9.11
C CYS A 20 -21.93 38.30 8.38
N LEU A 21 -23.08 39.00 8.37
CA LEU A 21 -23.18 40.44 8.09
C LEU A 21 -22.85 41.20 9.38
N LEU A 22 -21.66 41.83 9.42
CA LEU A 22 -21.33 42.96 10.29
C LEU A 22 -21.17 44.15 9.34
N GLY A 23 -21.75 45.33 9.53
CA GLY A 23 -22.28 45.95 10.75
C GLY A 23 -21.94 47.43 10.58
N ILE A 24 -22.94 48.24 10.27
CA ILE A 24 -22.84 49.67 9.97
C ILE A 24 -22.54 50.41 11.29
N GLY A 25 -21.49 51.22 11.32
CA GLY A 25 -21.13 52.07 12.46
C GLY A 25 -20.60 53.42 12.00
N GLY A 26 -21.43 54.45 12.10
CA GLY A 26 -21.13 55.82 11.70
C GLY A 26 -20.25 56.58 12.70
N LEU A 27 -19.43 57.47 12.16
CA LEU A 27 -18.80 58.58 12.88
C LEU A 27 -18.99 59.84 12.04
N SER A 28 -19.93 60.68 12.44
CA SER A 28 -20.09 62.03 11.91
C SER A 28 -18.97 62.92 12.46
N ALA A 29 -18.07 63.37 11.59
CA ALA A 29 -17.18 64.48 11.85
C ALA A 29 -17.61 65.65 10.95
N VAL A 30 -18.12 66.72 11.56
CA VAL A 30 -18.32 68.00 10.88
C VAL A 30 -16.95 68.65 10.73
N VAL A 31 -16.39 68.62 9.52
CA VAL A 31 -15.18 69.39 9.18
C VAL A 31 -15.62 70.60 8.37
N ALA A 32 -15.23 71.78 8.86
CA ALA A 32 -15.50 73.07 8.26
C ALA A 32 -14.94 73.16 6.83
N ALA A 33 -15.77 73.68 5.91
CA ALA A 33 -15.41 73.87 4.51
C ALA A 33 -14.41 75.03 4.33
N PRO A 34 -13.32 74.84 3.56
CA PRO A 34 -12.54 75.96 3.06
C PRO A 34 -13.28 76.65 1.91
N SER A 35 -13.31 77.98 1.95
CA SER A 35 -13.81 78.85 0.89
C SER A 35 -12.95 78.70 -0.37
N VAL A 36 -13.53 78.17 -1.45
CA VAL A 36 -12.90 78.00 -2.76
C VAL A 36 -13.14 79.27 -3.61
N PRO A 37 -12.13 79.82 -4.31
CA PRO A 37 -12.30 80.97 -5.20
C PRO A 37 -13.12 80.63 -6.46
N ALA A 38 -13.70 81.68 -7.04
CA ALA A 38 -14.62 81.62 -8.16
C ALA A 38 -14.00 81.07 -9.47
N SER A 39 -14.74 80.13 -10.06
CA SER A 39 -14.98 79.91 -11.49
C SER A 39 -13.78 79.65 -12.42
N VAL A 40 -13.37 78.39 -12.49
CA VAL A 40 -12.95 77.76 -13.74
C VAL A 40 -14.14 76.94 -14.25
N VAL A 41 -14.74 77.34 -15.38
CA VAL A 41 -15.76 76.54 -16.07
C VAL A 41 -15.06 75.29 -16.61
N ARG A 42 -15.11 74.21 -15.85
CA ARG A 42 -14.57 72.92 -16.26
C ARG A 42 -15.61 72.30 -17.21
N GLU A 43 -15.25 72.19 -18.48
CA GLU A 43 -16.05 71.48 -19.48
C GLU A 43 -16.38 70.08 -18.94
N ALA A 44 -17.68 69.78 -18.84
CA ALA A 44 -18.15 68.53 -18.27
C ALA A 44 -17.68 67.39 -19.18
N ALA A 45 -16.84 66.50 -18.64
CA ALA A 45 -16.42 65.31 -19.37
C ALA A 45 -17.67 64.53 -19.83
N PRO A 46 -17.65 63.94 -21.04
CA PRO A 46 -18.75 63.15 -21.54
C PRO A 46 -19.08 62.03 -20.55
N ALA A 47 -20.36 61.84 -20.26
CA ALA A 47 -20.82 60.77 -19.39
C ALA A 47 -20.35 59.42 -19.96
N PRO A 48 -19.83 58.50 -19.11
CA PRO A 48 -19.37 57.20 -19.58
C PRO A 48 -20.52 56.42 -20.24
N ASP A 49 -20.20 55.67 -21.30
CA ASP A 49 -21.14 54.78 -21.98
C ASP A 49 -21.46 53.58 -21.06
N PRO A 50 -22.73 53.40 -20.64
CA PRO A 50 -23.12 52.32 -19.74
C PRO A 50 -22.84 50.92 -20.32
N ALA A 51 -22.82 50.76 -21.65
CA ALA A 51 -22.52 49.49 -22.28
C ALA A 51 -21.03 49.11 -22.12
N ALA A 52 -20.14 50.10 -22.22
CA ALA A 52 -18.70 49.90 -22.01
C ALA A 52 -18.40 49.53 -20.55
N GLU A 53 -19.10 50.14 -19.59
CA GLU A 53 -18.94 49.81 -18.17
C GLU A 53 -19.41 48.39 -17.85
N GLN A 54 -20.55 47.98 -18.39
CA GLN A 54 -21.06 46.61 -18.22
C GLN A 54 -20.13 45.55 -18.82
N HIS A 55 -19.53 45.81 -19.98
CA HIS A 55 -18.57 44.90 -20.59
C HIS A 55 -17.31 44.73 -19.74
N THR A 56 -16.76 45.84 -19.23
CA THR A 56 -15.59 45.79 -18.32
C THR A 56 -15.91 45.00 -17.04
N LEU A 57 -17.09 45.20 -16.45
CA LEU A 57 -17.51 44.46 -15.26
C LEU A 57 -17.65 42.95 -15.55
N ALA A 58 -18.17 42.57 -16.72
CA ALA A 58 -18.29 41.17 -17.12
C ALA A 58 -16.91 40.52 -17.32
N GLN A 59 -15.95 41.23 -17.91
CA GLN A 59 -14.57 40.75 -18.07
C GLN A 59 -13.89 40.54 -16.72
N LEU A 60 -13.98 41.51 -15.80
CA LEU A 60 -13.44 41.39 -14.45
C LEU A 60 -14.08 40.23 -13.67
N ALA A 61 -15.38 39.99 -13.84
CA ALA A 61 -16.06 38.86 -13.22
C ALA A 61 -15.57 37.51 -13.77
N HIS A 62 -15.29 37.43 -15.07
CA HIS A 62 -14.75 36.22 -15.70
C HIS A 62 -13.31 35.93 -15.22
N GLU A 63 -12.44 36.94 -15.22
CA GLU A 63 -11.07 36.81 -14.71
C GLU A 63 -11.06 36.40 -13.23
N ALA A 64 -11.95 36.99 -12.41
CA ALA A 64 -12.09 36.60 -11.01
C ALA A 64 -12.62 35.17 -10.84
N ALA A 65 -13.46 34.67 -11.75
CA ALA A 65 -13.91 33.28 -11.74
C ALA A 65 -12.76 32.32 -12.09
N ASP A 66 -11.97 32.63 -13.11
CA ASP A 66 -10.81 31.84 -13.53
C ASP A 66 -9.75 31.76 -12.42
N GLN A 67 -9.49 32.89 -11.74
CA GLN A 67 -8.58 32.92 -10.60
C GLN A 67 -9.09 32.04 -9.44
N ARG A 68 -10.40 32.03 -9.16
CA ARG A 68 -10.97 31.13 -8.13
C ARG A 68 -10.84 29.67 -8.52
N VAL A 69 -11.10 29.32 -9.79
CA VAL A 69 -10.93 27.94 -10.27
C VAL A 69 -9.47 27.50 -10.13
N ALA A 70 -8.50 28.35 -10.51
CA ALA A 70 -7.09 28.06 -10.34
C ALA A 70 -6.70 27.83 -8.87
N GLN A 71 -7.19 28.67 -7.95
CA GLN A 71 -6.97 28.51 -6.51
C GLN A 71 -7.56 27.20 -5.96
N ILE A 72 -8.78 26.83 -6.39
CA ILE A 72 -9.41 25.57 -5.98
C ILE A 72 -8.57 24.38 -6.45
N VAL A 73 -8.13 24.37 -7.71
CA VAL A 73 -7.31 23.28 -8.26
C VAL A 73 -5.99 23.16 -7.51
N GLU A 74 -5.33 24.28 -7.18
CA GLU A 74 -4.07 24.26 -6.43
C GLU A 74 -4.27 23.76 -4.99
N SER A 75 -5.34 24.18 -4.32
CA SER A 75 -5.67 23.67 -2.98
C SER A 75 -5.94 22.16 -2.98
N ALA A 76 -6.62 21.64 -4.01
CA ALA A 76 -6.87 20.21 -4.16
C ALA A 76 -5.58 19.40 -4.36
N ARG A 77 -4.63 19.90 -5.17
CA ARG A 77 -3.32 19.29 -5.34
C ARG A 77 -2.50 19.31 -4.05
N ALA A 78 -2.55 20.43 -3.31
CA ALA A 78 -1.87 20.55 -2.03
C ALA A 78 -2.45 19.57 -0.99
N GLU A 79 -3.77 19.37 -0.97
CA GLU A 79 -4.42 18.37 -0.12
C GLU A 79 -4.03 16.95 -0.51
N GLU A 80 -4.03 16.62 -1.79
CA GLU A 80 -3.60 15.30 -2.27
C GLU A 80 -2.14 15.00 -1.90
N SER A 81 -1.25 16.00 -2.07
CA SER A 81 0.15 15.89 -1.66
C SER A 81 0.29 15.65 -0.15
N ARG A 82 -0.45 16.39 0.68
CA ARG A 82 -0.49 16.17 2.14
C ARG A 82 -1.02 14.79 2.51
N GLN A 83 -2.04 14.29 1.79
CA GLN A 83 -2.58 12.95 2.01
C GLN A 83 -1.56 11.86 1.66
N ARG A 84 -0.86 11.99 0.53
CA ARG A 84 0.22 11.06 0.14
C ARG A 84 1.35 11.07 1.17
N ALA A 85 1.82 12.24 1.58
CA ALA A 85 2.84 12.36 2.62
C ALA A 85 2.38 11.75 3.96
N ALA A 86 1.11 11.94 4.34
CA ALA A 86 0.55 11.32 5.55
C ALA A 86 0.47 9.78 5.44
N GLN A 87 0.10 9.25 4.28
CA GLN A 87 0.10 7.80 4.03
C GLN A 87 1.51 7.20 4.09
N GLU A 88 2.50 7.89 3.50
CA GLU A 88 3.90 7.49 3.58
C GLU A 88 4.44 7.53 5.01
N ALA A 89 4.12 8.59 5.76
CA ALA A 89 4.49 8.69 7.19
C ALA A 89 3.83 7.58 8.01
N ALA A 90 2.55 7.27 7.76
CA ALA A 90 1.85 6.17 8.44
C ALA A 90 2.48 4.80 8.10
N ALA A 91 2.86 4.57 6.83
CA ALA A 91 3.54 3.35 6.40
C ALA A 91 4.92 3.21 7.08
N GLN A 92 5.68 4.30 7.19
CA GLN A 92 6.97 4.31 7.90
C GLN A 92 6.80 4.01 9.39
N GLN A 93 5.78 4.60 10.04
CA GLN A 93 5.46 4.31 11.44
C GLN A 93 5.05 2.84 11.64
N ALA A 94 4.23 2.29 10.74
CA ALA A 94 3.83 0.89 10.78
C ALA A 94 5.04 -0.06 10.62
N ALA A 95 5.97 0.27 9.72
CA ALA A 95 7.21 -0.47 9.53
C ALA A 95 8.11 -0.41 10.78
N ALA A 96 8.25 0.78 11.40
CA ALA A 96 9.01 0.93 12.64
C ALA A 96 8.41 0.14 13.81
N GLN A 97 7.09 0.17 13.97
CA GLN A 97 6.40 -0.65 14.98
C GLN A 97 6.56 -2.14 14.71
N GLN A 98 6.52 -2.58 13.45
CA GLN A 98 6.78 -3.97 13.09
C GLN A 98 8.22 -4.38 13.44
N ALA A 99 9.20 -3.54 13.13
CA ALA A 99 10.60 -3.79 13.49
C ALA A 99 10.80 -3.91 15.02
N GLN A 100 10.13 -3.05 15.80
CA GLN A 100 10.15 -3.14 17.26
C GLN A 100 9.53 -4.44 17.78
N ARG A 101 8.38 -4.86 17.23
CA ARG A 101 7.75 -6.15 17.58
C ARG A 101 8.67 -7.34 17.25
N GLN A 102 9.36 -7.28 16.11
CA GLN A 102 10.32 -8.31 15.71
C GLN A 102 11.54 -8.35 16.66
N ALA A 103 12.09 -7.20 17.03
CA ALA A 103 13.19 -7.14 18.00
C ALA A 103 12.79 -7.71 19.37
N ALA A 104 11.58 -7.40 19.84
CA ALA A 104 11.04 -7.96 21.08
C ALA A 104 10.88 -9.49 21.02
N ALA A 105 10.39 -10.03 19.90
CA ALA A 105 10.24 -11.47 19.70
C ALA A 105 11.61 -12.18 19.64
N GLN A 106 12.61 -11.59 19.00
CA GLN A 106 13.98 -12.15 18.97
C GLN A 106 14.62 -12.19 20.36
N ALA A 107 14.40 -11.16 21.19
CA ALA A 107 14.88 -11.13 22.57
C ALA A 107 14.26 -12.26 23.43
N GLN A 108 13.00 -12.61 23.18
CA GLN A 108 12.30 -13.71 23.85
C GLN A 108 12.83 -15.09 23.40
N ALA A 109 13.09 -15.28 22.10
CA ALA A 109 13.58 -16.55 21.56
C ALA A 109 15.00 -16.92 22.05
N ALA A 110 15.84 -15.92 22.37
CA ALA A 110 17.19 -16.14 22.90
C ALA A 110 17.22 -16.78 24.31
N HIS A 111 16.08 -16.84 25.02
CA HIS A 111 15.99 -17.37 26.39
C HIS A 111 15.54 -18.85 26.50
N THR A 112 15.29 -19.53 25.38
CA THR A 112 14.88 -20.95 25.37
C THR A 112 15.82 -21.79 24.52
N GLN A 113 16.95 -22.20 25.10
CA GLN A 113 17.83 -23.24 24.54
C GLN A 113 17.49 -24.58 25.21
N PRO A 114 16.98 -25.60 24.48
CA PRO A 114 16.85 -26.94 25.04
C PRO A 114 18.22 -27.58 25.22
N ALA A 115 18.50 -28.11 26.41
CA ALA A 115 19.68 -28.91 26.69
C ALA A 115 19.62 -30.24 25.91
N GLN A 116 20.62 -30.49 25.06
CA GLN A 116 20.79 -31.75 24.34
C GLN A 116 21.24 -32.86 25.30
N VAL A 117 20.52 -33.98 25.31
CA VAL A 117 20.82 -35.16 26.14
C VAL A 117 21.64 -36.16 25.31
N ALA A 118 22.69 -36.73 25.93
CA ALA A 118 23.68 -37.60 25.31
C ALA A 118 23.15 -38.99 24.90
N ALA A 119 23.75 -39.55 23.84
CA ALA A 119 23.38 -40.80 23.18
C ALA A 119 23.81 -42.07 23.94
N ALA A 120 22.99 -43.12 23.80
CA ALA A 120 23.19 -44.48 24.33
C ALA A 120 23.91 -45.42 23.31
N PRO A 121 24.55 -46.52 23.76
CA PRO A 121 25.42 -47.37 22.92
C PRO A 121 24.65 -48.31 21.95
N PRO A 122 25.29 -48.84 20.90
CA PRO A 122 24.62 -49.47 19.77
C PRO A 122 24.13 -50.90 20.05
N ALA A 123 22.92 -51.20 19.57
CA ALA A 123 22.35 -52.54 19.50
C ALA A 123 22.50 -53.14 18.08
N ALA A 124 22.37 -54.46 18.01
CA ALA A 124 22.66 -55.33 16.86
C ALA A 124 22.02 -54.93 15.52
N VAL A 125 22.71 -55.29 14.44
CA VAL A 125 22.41 -54.92 13.03
C VAL A 125 21.04 -55.48 12.58
N PRO A 126 20.05 -54.62 12.25
CA PRO A 126 18.83 -55.02 11.58
C PRO A 126 19.04 -55.16 10.06
N PRO A 127 18.11 -55.83 9.34
CA PRO A 127 18.18 -55.95 7.88
C PRO A 127 18.21 -54.58 7.18
N ALA A 128 18.92 -54.51 6.05
CA ALA A 128 19.17 -53.29 5.29
C ALA A 128 17.87 -52.49 5.04
N PRO A 129 17.81 -51.20 5.41
CA PRO A 129 16.63 -50.37 5.16
C PRO A 129 16.32 -50.30 3.67
N ALA A 130 15.04 -50.43 3.32
CA ALA A 130 14.57 -50.05 1.99
C ALA A 130 15.00 -48.59 1.69
N PRO A 131 15.23 -48.22 0.42
CA PRO A 131 15.60 -46.85 0.06
C PRO A 131 14.60 -45.86 0.67
N ALA A 132 15.11 -44.92 1.46
CA ALA A 132 14.28 -43.85 2.02
C ALA A 132 13.61 -43.11 0.87
N GLN A 133 12.28 -43.05 0.88
CA GLN A 133 11.53 -42.27 -0.09
C GLN A 133 11.99 -40.81 0.00
N PRO A 134 12.15 -40.12 -1.15
CA PRO A 134 12.53 -38.72 -1.12
C PRO A 134 11.49 -37.91 -0.33
N PRO A 135 11.90 -36.91 0.44
CA PRO A 135 10.98 -36.07 1.20
C PRO A 135 9.95 -35.46 0.23
N SER A 136 8.68 -35.46 0.66
CA SER A 136 7.58 -34.95 -0.13
C SER A 136 6.81 -33.86 0.61
N ALA A 137 6.43 -32.81 -0.12
CA ALA A 137 5.67 -31.66 0.37
C ALA A 137 4.38 -31.49 -0.45
N PHE A 138 3.31 -31.04 0.21
CA PHE A 138 2.06 -30.65 -0.45
C PHE A 138 1.76 -29.17 -0.21
N ILE A 139 1.47 -28.44 -1.30
CA ILE A 139 1.15 -27.02 -1.31
C ILE A 139 -0.33 -26.84 -1.71
N PRO A 140 -1.23 -26.59 -0.75
CA PRO A 140 -2.67 -26.44 -1.02
C PRO A 140 -2.99 -25.04 -1.55
N VAL A 141 -2.83 -24.83 -2.86
CA VAL A 141 -3.14 -23.53 -3.47
C VAL A 141 -4.64 -23.26 -3.39
N VAL A 142 -5.02 -22.15 -2.77
CA VAL A 142 -6.42 -21.80 -2.48
C VAL A 142 -7.09 -20.97 -3.57
N GLY A 143 -6.30 -20.39 -4.48
CA GLY A 143 -6.79 -19.60 -5.60
C GLY A 143 -5.72 -18.68 -6.17
N ALA A 144 -6.11 -17.85 -7.14
CA ALA A 144 -5.29 -16.77 -7.65
C ALA A 144 -5.67 -15.44 -6.99
N GLY A 145 -4.68 -14.59 -6.73
CA GLY A 145 -4.91 -13.31 -6.05
C GLY A 145 -3.67 -12.43 -6.00
N GLY A 146 -3.84 -11.25 -5.39
CA GLY A 146 -2.76 -10.29 -5.17
C GLY A 146 -2.39 -10.17 -3.70
N GLN A 147 -1.76 -9.05 -3.33
CA GLN A 147 -1.27 -8.80 -1.97
C GLN A 147 -2.37 -8.93 -0.92
N ALA A 148 -3.58 -8.44 -1.20
CA ALA A 148 -4.73 -8.56 -0.31
C ALA A 148 -5.11 -10.03 0.02
N SER A 149 -4.93 -10.97 -0.91
CA SER A 149 -5.21 -12.38 -0.67
C SER A 149 -4.14 -13.02 0.23
N VAL A 150 -2.87 -12.62 0.04
CA VAL A 150 -1.75 -13.04 0.90
C VAL A 150 -1.94 -12.47 2.32
N ASP A 151 -2.25 -11.17 2.42
CA ASP A 151 -2.49 -10.45 3.69
C ASP A 151 -3.68 -11.00 4.47
N ALA A 152 -4.70 -11.51 3.77
CA ALA A 152 -5.86 -12.14 4.38
C ALA A 152 -5.58 -13.56 4.91
N CYS A 153 -4.35 -14.05 4.87
CA CYS A 153 -3.96 -15.39 5.32
C CYS A 153 -4.83 -16.51 4.73
N GLN A 154 -5.23 -16.43 3.45
CA GLN A 154 -6.08 -17.46 2.85
C GLN A 154 -5.35 -18.80 2.67
N GLY A 155 -4.02 -18.81 2.76
CA GLY A 155 -3.14 -19.93 2.47
C GLY A 155 -2.25 -19.63 1.26
N PRO A 156 -1.62 -20.65 0.64
CA PRO A 156 -0.84 -20.48 -0.57
C PRO A 156 -1.71 -19.95 -1.72
N VAL A 157 -1.38 -18.78 -2.27
CA VAL A 157 -2.09 -18.18 -3.40
C VAL A 157 -1.20 -18.10 -4.63
N ARG A 158 -1.77 -18.29 -5.81
CA ARG A 158 -1.12 -17.93 -7.07
C ARG A 158 -1.08 -16.42 -7.16
N PHE A 159 0.09 -15.83 -6.88
CA PHE A 159 0.28 -14.39 -6.83
C PHE A 159 0.36 -13.80 -8.24
N THR A 160 -0.67 -13.07 -8.65
CA THR A 160 -0.87 -12.65 -10.05
C THR A 160 -0.07 -11.44 -10.53
N PRO A 161 0.49 -10.56 -9.69
CA PRO A 161 1.40 -9.53 -10.19
C PRO A 161 2.63 -10.10 -10.90
N VAL A 162 3.06 -11.32 -10.55
CA VAL A 162 4.20 -12.00 -11.19
C VAL A 162 3.77 -12.78 -12.42
N THR A 163 4.42 -12.52 -13.56
CA THR A 163 3.99 -13.06 -14.85
C THR A 163 5.02 -13.95 -15.54
N VAL A 164 6.30 -13.78 -15.23
CA VAL A 164 7.41 -14.56 -15.82
C VAL A 164 7.49 -16.00 -15.31
N SER A 165 6.84 -16.29 -14.19
CA SER A 165 6.79 -17.61 -13.54
C SER A 165 5.53 -17.69 -12.67
N ILE A 166 5.02 -18.90 -12.42
CA ILE A 166 3.91 -19.07 -11.49
C ILE A 166 4.45 -18.89 -10.06
N SER A 167 4.08 -17.78 -9.42
CA SER A 167 4.40 -17.51 -8.03
C SER A 167 3.33 -18.10 -7.12
N ILE A 168 3.71 -18.99 -6.19
CA ILE A 168 2.86 -19.45 -5.11
C ILE A 168 3.34 -18.81 -3.81
N ALA A 169 2.59 -17.83 -3.31
CA ALA A 169 2.98 -17.01 -2.16
C ALA A 169 2.12 -17.29 -0.93
N GLU A 170 2.73 -17.30 0.24
CA GLU A 170 2.06 -17.35 1.55
C GLU A 170 2.91 -16.56 2.55
N HIS A 171 2.29 -15.77 3.43
CA HIS A 171 3.05 -15.15 4.52
C HIS A 171 3.59 -16.22 5.47
N ASP A 172 4.74 -15.94 6.06
CA ASP A 172 5.39 -16.81 7.04
C ASP A 172 4.44 -17.21 8.18
N LEU A 173 3.78 -16.21 8.78
CA LEU A 173 2.88 -16.36 9.92
C LEU A 173 1.56 -17.06 9.59
N CYS A 174 1.13 -17.03 8.32
CA CYS A 174 -0.11 -17.68 7.89
C CYS A 174 0.10 -19.18 7.62
N GLY A 175 1.34 -19.69 7.70
CA GLY A 175 1.69 -21.08 7.43
C GLY A 175 2.83 -21.26 6.43
N GLY A 176 3.20 -20.21 5.69
CA GLY A 176 4.21 -20.27 4.63
C GLY A 176 5.56 -20.75 5.12
N TRP A 177 6.02 -20.27 6.28
CA TRP A 177 7.31 -20.68 6.83
C TRP A 177 7.31 -22.15 7.24
N ASN A 178 6.30 -22.59 7.98
CA ASN A 178 6.16 -23.99 8.41
C ASN A 178 6.07 -24.94 7.20
N ARG A 179 5.43 -24.49 6.11
CA ARG A 179 5.22 -25.29 4.90
C ARG A 179 6.46 -25.35 4.00
N MET A 180 7.22 -24.27 3.90
CA MET A 180 8.25 -24.11 2.85
C MET A 180 9.69 -24.14 3.37
N SER A 181 9.94 -23.77 4.63
CA SER A 181 11.30 -23.55 5.15
C SER A 181 12.23 -24.77 5.05
N TRP A 182 11.66 -25.97 5.20
CA TRP A 182 12.40 -27.23 5.19
C TRP A 182 12.57 -27.82 3.78
N ILE A 183 11.86 -27.33 2.77
CA ILE A 183 11.96 -27.83 1.39
C ILE A 183 13.36 -27.54 0.84
N GLN A 184 14.15 -28.59 0.63
CA GLN A 184 15.49 -28.54 0.04
C GLN A 184 15.47 -28.97 -1.43
N PRO A 185 16.50 -28.60 -2.24
CA PRO A 185 16.68 -29.21 -3.55
C PRO A 185 16.61 -30.75 -3.49
N GLY A 186 15.89 -31.37 -4.43
CA GLY A 186 15.59 -32.80 -4.45
C GLY A 186 14.25 -33.21 -3.81
N THR A 187 13.62 -32.33 -3.01
CA THR A 187 12.30 -32.58 -2.42
C THR A 187 11.23 -32.66 -3.51
N LYS A 188 10.33 -33.65 -3.45
CA LYS A 188 9.15 -33.71 -4.33
C LYS A 188 8.06 -32.80 -3.78
N VAL A 189 7.55 -31.89 -4.60
CA VAL A 189 6.55 -30.90 -4.18
C VAL A 189 5.33 -31.01 -5.07
N THR A 190 4.23 -31.49 -4.51
CA THR A 190 2.92 -31.47 -5.17
C THR A 190 2.24 -30.14 -4.90
N VAL A 191 1.99 -29.37 -5.95
CA VAL A 191 1.31 -28.09 -5.90
C VAL A 191 -0.11 -28.29 -6.43
N GLN A 192 -1.10 -28.08 -5.55
CA GLN A 192 -2.51 -28.27 -5.88
C GLN A 192 -2.90 -27.44 -7.12
N GLY A 193 -3.47 -28.09 -8.13
CA GLY A 193 -3.87 -27.46 -9.39
C GLY A 193 -2.75 -27.29 -10.42
N TYR A 194 -1.50 -27.62 -10.10
CA TYR A 194 -0.34 -27.43 -11.00
C TYR A 194 0.49 -28.69 -11.24
N GLY A 195 0.41 -29.70 -10.36
CA GLY A 195 1.10 -30.98 -10.53
C GLY A 195 2.22 -31.19 -9.51
N THR A 196 3.09 -32.16 -9.78
CA THR A 196 4.20 -32.53 -8.90
C THR A 196 5.53 -32.18 -9.54
N PHE A 197 6.35 -31.46 -8.78
CA PHE A 197 7.65 -30.94 -9.21
C PHE A 197 8.75 -31.41 -8.27
N THR A 198 9.98 -31.11 -8.62
CA THR A 198 11.16 -31.27 -7.76
C THR A 198 11.67 -29.88 -7.42
N ALA A 199 11.89 -29.62 -6.13
CA ALA A 199 12.63 -28.42 -5.72
C ALA A 199 14.04 -28.49 -6.31
N SER A 200 14.44 -27.47 -7.05
CA SER A 200 15.72 -27.45 -7.79
C SER A 200 16.73 -26.49 -7.19
N ALA A 201 16.26 -25.39 -6.58
CA ALA A 201 17.11 -24.39 -5.96
C ALA A 201 16.33 -23.58 -4.92
N ARG A 202 17.08 -22.92 -4.04
CA ARG A 202 16.57 -21.99 -3.03
C ARG A 202 17.36 -20.69 -3.14
N MET A 203 16.71 -19.56 -2.90
CA MET A 203 17.40 -18.30 -2.74
C MET A 203 16.73 -17.43 -1.69
N VAL A 204 17.51 -16.53 -1.11
CA VAL A 204 17.02 -15.52 -0.18
C VAL A 204 17.14 -14.16 -0.87
N VAL A 205 16.05 -13.41 -0.90
CA VAL A 205 15.98 -12.09 -1.54
C VAL A 205 15.45 -11.05 -0.56
N PRO A 206 15.75 -9.76 -0.75
CA PRO A 206 15.07 -8.69 -0.01
C PRO A 206 13.55 -8.75 -0.23
N LYS A 207 12.77 -8.42 0.80
CA LYS A 207 11.32 -8.22 0.68
C LYS A 207 11.05 -7.10 -0.34
N GLY A 208 10.12 -7.35 -1.26
CA GLY A 208 9.80 -6.40 -2.34
C GLY A 208 10.80 -6.42 -3.51
N ALA A 209 11.72 -7.39 -3.55
CA ALA A 209 12.54 -7.62 -4.73
C ALA A 209 11.68 -7.80 -5.98
N GLY A 210 12.05 -7.14 -7.08
CA GLY A 210 11.37 -7.26 -8.37
C GLY A 210 11.59 -8.63 -9.03
N GLU A 211 10.78 -8.96 -10.03
CA GLU A 211 10.76 -10.28 -10.69
C GLU A 211 12.09 -10.70 -11.32
N GLY A 212 12.98 -9.74 -11.64
CA GLY A 212 14.29 -10.03 -12.22
C GLY A 212 15.19 -10.92 -11.35
N VAL A 213 14.96 -10.98 -10.03
CA VAL A 213 15.72 -11.89 -9.15
C VAL A 213 15.49 -13.36 -9.47
N LEU A 214 14.35 -13.70 -10.10
CA LEU A 214 14.01 -15.07 -10.49
C LEU A 214 14.95 -15.60 -11.58
N GLY A 215 15.53 -14.71 -12.40
CA GLY A 215 16.57 -15.08 -13.36
C GLY A 215 17.86 -15.57 -12.71
N GLY A 216 18.05 -15.33 -11.41
CA GLY A 216 19.20 -15.80 -10.63
C GLY A 216 19.14 -17.28 -10.24
N PHE A 217 18.03 -17.98 -10.48
CA PHE A 217 18.00 -19.43 -10.29
C PHE A 217 18.84 -20.15 -11.34
N ALA A 218 19.56 -21.20 -10.93
CA ALA A 218 20.25 -22.09 -11.86
C ALA A 218 19.23 -22.66 -12.86
N GLY A 219 19.48 -22.46 -14.16
CA GLY A 219 18.54 -22.79 -15.24
C GLY A 219 17.51 -21.72 -15.57
N GLY A 220 17.69 -20.48 -15.10
CA GLY A 220 16.81 -19.34 -15.37
C GLY A 220 15.47 -19.40 -14.63
N TYR A 221 14.46 -18.73 -15.20
CA TYR A 221 13.11 -18.65 -14.63
C TYR A 221 12.48 -20.05 -14.46
N PRO A 222 12.13 -20.46 -13.23
CA PRO A 222 11.43 -21.72 -13.03
C PRO A 222 9.98 -21.62 -13.51
N PRO A 223 9.34 -22.71 -13.94
CA PRO A 223 7.91 -22.68 -14.28
C PRO A 223 7.05 -22.27 -13.08
N ILE A 224 7.42 -22.74 -11.88
CA ILE A 224 6.76 -22.42 -10.62
C ILE A 224 7.82 -22.12 -9.56
N PHE A 225 7.57 -21.16 -8.69
CA PHE A 225 8.34 -20.98 -7.47
C PHE A 225 7.43 -20.76 -6.26
N LEU A 226 7.90 -21.24 -5.11
CA LEU A 226 7.28 -20.95 -3.82
C LEU A 226 7.92 -19.71 -3.21
N GLN A 227 7.14 -18.89 -2.53
CA GLN A 227 7.58 -17.66 -1.90
C GLN A 227 6.98 -17.54 -0.50
N THR A 228 7.85 -17.32 0.49
CA THR A 228 7.44 -16.97 1.87
C THR A 228 8.41 -15.96 2.45
N CYS A 229 7.95 -15.18 3.44
CA CYS A 229 8.84 -14.39 4.28
C CYS A 229 9.73 -15.29 5.16
N ILE A 230 10.91 -14.81 5.55
CA ILE A 230 11.73 -15.41 6.60
C ILE A 230 11.37 -14.73 7.93
N PRO A 231 10.89 -15.47 8.94
CA PRO A 231 10.43 -14.90 10.21
C PRO A 231 11.44 -13.97 10.86
N GLY A 232 10.96 -12.81 11.31
CA GLY A 232 11.79 -11.82 12.00
C GLY A 232 12.80 -11.08 11.12
N THR A 233 12.70 -11.16 9.79
CA THR A 233 13.60 -10.49 8.87
C THR A 233 12.84 -9.67 7.81
N SER A 234 13.59 -8.89 7.02
CA SER A 234 13.10 -8.24 5.78
C SER A 234 13.47 -9.03 4.53
N GLN A 235 13.58 -10.36 4.64
CA GLN A 235 13.97 -11.25 3.56
C GLN A 235 12.85 -12.24 3.22
N MET A 236 12.87 -12.74 2.00
CA MET A 236 11.98 -13.80 1.51
C MET A 236 12.80 -15.01 1.08
N LEU A 237 12.27 -16.19 1.36
CA LEU A 237 12.73 -17.45 0.81
C LEU A 237 11.97 -17.73 -0.47
N LEU A 238 12.70 -17.92 -1.57
CA LEU A 238 12.17 -18.39 -2.84
C LEU A 238 12.68 -19.80 -3.13
N ILE A 239 11.82 -20.67 -3.65
CA ILE A 239 12.14 -22.06 -3.96
C ILE A 239 11.69 -22.37 -5.39
N ALA A 240 12.65 -22.65 -6.27
CA ALA A 240 12.37 -23.00 -7.66
C ALA A 240 11.91 -24.46 -7.78
N LEU A 241 10.80 -24.68 -8.48
CA LEU A 241 10.22 -26.00 -8.75
C LEU A 241 10.31 -26.35 -10.24
N ARG A 242 10.73 -27.58 -10.56
CA ARG A 242 10.85 -28.11 -11.94
C ARG A 242 10.35 -29.53 -12.10
#